data_AF-A0A2U1Q904-F1
#
_entry.id   AF-A0A2U1Q904-F1
#
_cell.length_a   1.000
_cell.length_b   1.000
_cell.length_c   1.000
_cell.angle_alpha   90.00
_cell.angle_beta   90.00
_cell.angle_gamma   90.00
#
_symmetry.space_group_name_H-M   'P 1'
#
loop_
_entity.id
_entity.type
_entity.pdbx_description
1 polymer ?
#
loop_
_entity_poly.entity_id
_entity_poly.type
_entity_poly.pdbx_seq_one_letter_code
_entity_poly.pdbx_strand_id
1 'polypeptide(L)'
;MTSDWFLCCIFVQVVASMDSSASKYGAILCPQPPWTEIINDIGSLLKDLVAFYNQNLQRTPSRILYYRNGENDTQFQTVIETEVASVLKACKSFNIRCQPKVNCIVVEKRRHIRFFSRDTDDGNLLKGTLTEFYHCSANAQMGDSRLNRYVLLSNGDGFTANQLQEIIYVSCLPCLLCPLCCSERSGVP
;
A
#
# COMPACT_ATOMS: atom_id res chain seq x y z
N MET A 1 -0.43 -16.93 -42.07
CA MET A 1 -1.46 -16.20 -41.30
C MET A 1 -1.00 -16.12 -39.85
N THR A 2 0.05 -15.32 -39.59
CA THR A 2 0.49 -14.99 -38.24
C THR A 2 -0.19 -13.68 -37.91
N SER A 3 -1.32 -13.74 -37.21
CA SER A 3 -2.03 -12.57 -36.73
C SER A 3 -1.12 -11.80 -35.78
N ASP A 4 -0.71 -10.61 -36.21
CA ASP A 4 -0.12 -9.56 -35.38
C ASP A 4 -1.10 -9.20 -34.26
N TRP A 5 -0.95 -9.81 -33.09
CA TRP A 5 -1.76 -9.51 -31.92
C TRP A 5 -1.18 -8.30 -31.20
N PHE A 6 -1.90 -7.18 -31.24
CA PHE A 6 -1.65 -6.04 -30.36
C PHE A 6 -2.11 -6.43 -28.94
N LEU A 7 -1.19 -6.96 -28.11
CA LEU A 7 -1.52 -7.38 -26.75
C LEU A 7 -1.66 -6.15 -25.85
N CYS A 8 -2.89 -5.66 -25.69
CA CYS A 8 -3.22 -4.68 -24.68
C CYS A 8 -3.09 -5.34 -23.30
N CYS A 9 -1.98 -5.11 -22.62
CA CYS A 9 -1.75 -5.55 -21.24
C CYS A 9 -1.79 -4.34 -20.31
N ILE A 10 -2.11 -4.59 -19.04
CA ILE A 10 -1.91 -3.62 -17.97
C ILE A 10 -0.61 -3.96 -17.27
N PHE A 11 0.03 -2.96 -16.67
CA PHE A 11 1.24 -3.17 -15.89
C PHE A 11 0.93 -2.99 -14.41
N VAL A 12 1.41 -3.95 -13.62
CA VAL A 12 1.47 -3.83 -12.17
C VAL A 12 2.87 -3.40 -11.79
N GLN A 13 2.94 -2.40 -10.93
CA GLN A 13 4.18 -1.98 -10.31
C GLN A 13 4.10 -2.23 -8.81
N VAL A 14 5.13 -2.89 -8.27
CA VAL A 14 5.32 -3.04 -6.82
C VAL A 14 6.64 -2.40 -6.45
N VAL A 15 6.60 -1.49 -5.48
CA VAL A 15 7.78 -0.82 -4.94
C VAL A 15 8.01 -1.22 -3.50
N ALA A 16 9.27 -1.38 -3.12
CA ALA A 16 9.65 -1.66 -1.74
C ALA A 16 10.92 -0.90 -1.36
N SER A 17 10.98 -0.49 -0.10
CA SER A 17 12.20 0.10 0.47
C SER A 17 13.31 -0.94 0.56
N MET A 18 14.53 -0.50 0.25
CA MET A 18 15.75 -1.31 0.22
C MET A 18 16.74 -0.94 1.33
N ASP A 19 16.34 -0.04 2.24
CA ASP A 19 17.15 0.52 3.31
C ASP A 19 16.33 0.71 4.60
N SER A 20 16.99 0.81 5.75
CA SER A 20 16.28 1.04 7.02
C SER A 20 15.66 2.45 7.12
N SER A 21 16.21 3.41 6.37
CA SER A 21 15.77 4.81 6.33
C SER A 21 14.62 5.07 5.36
N ALA A 22 14.10 4.05 4.67
CA ALA A 22 13.02 4.20 3.68
C ALA A 22 13.30 5.31 2.65
N SER A 23 14.57 5.48 2.26
CA SER A 23 15.04 6.51 1.33
C SER A 23 15.38 5.93 -0.04
N LYS A 24 15.66 4.62 -0.13
CA LYS A 24 15.92 3.92 -1.40
C LYS A 24 14.82 2.92 -1.66
N TYR A 25 14.26 2.94 -2.87
CA TYR A 25 13.21 2.01 -3.29
C TYR A 25 13.64 1.25 -4.52
N GLY A 26 13.37 -0.05 -4.53
CA GLY A 26 13.39 -0.87 -5.74
C GLY A 26 11.98 -1.06 -6.27
N ALA A 27 11.84 -1.17 -7.58
CA ALA A 27 10.56 -1.35 -8.25
C ALA A 27 10.62 -2.60 -9.14
N ILE A 28 9.54 -3.39 -9.13
CA ILE A 28 9.33 -4.47 -10.09
C ILE A 28 8.09 -4.13 -10.91
N LEU A 29 8.20 -4.29 -12.23
CA LEU A 29 7.12 -4.11 -13.18
C LEU A 29 6.74 -5.49 -13.76
N CYS A 30 5.47 -5.83 -13.71
CA CYS A 30 4.96 -7.10 -14.22
C CYS A 30 3.76 -6.87 -15.16
N PRO A 31 3.79 -7.38 -16.40
CA PRO A 31 2.63 -7.31 -17.28
C PRO A 31 1.54 -8.28 -16.80
N GLN A 32 0.29 -7.86 -16.88
CA GLN A 32 -0.88 -8.67 -16.57
C GLN A 32 -1.93 -8.61 -17.68
N PRO A 33 -2.81 -9.63 -17.78
CA PRO A 33 -3.92 -9.61 -18.72
C PRO A 33 -4.79 -8.36 -18.53
N PRO A 34 -5.37 -7.82 -19.62
CA PRO A 34 -6.22 -6.64 -19.53
C PRO A 34 -7.40 -6.90 -18.57
N TRP A 35 -7.94 -5.82 -17.99
CA TRP A 35 -9.10 -5.85 -17.07
C TRP A 35 -8.87 -6.58 -15.74
N THR A 36 -7.62 -6.92 -15.39
CA THR A 36 -7.28 -7.63 -14.16
C THR A 36 -6.77 -6.67 -13.09
N GLU A 37 -7.66 -6.09 -12.28
CA GLU A 37 -7.22 -5.16 -11.22
C GLU A 37 -6.50 -5.86 -10.05
N ILE A 38 -6.80 -7.13 -9.82
CA ILE A 38 -6.24 -7.93 -8.72
C ILE A 38 -4.86 -8.49 -9.09
N ILE A 39 -3.89 -8.32 -8.20
CA ILE A 39 -2.52 -8.77 -8.43
C ILE A 39 -2.41 -10.27 -8.12
N ASN A 40 -2.67 -11.11 -9.14
CA ASN A 40 -2.70 -12.56 -9.00
C ASN A 40 -1.44 -13.21 -8.40
N ASP A 41 -0.25 -12.67 -8.66
CA ASP A 41 1.02 -13.26 -8.20
C ASP A 41 1.95 -12.25 -7.50
N ILE A 42 1.40 -11.45 -6.59
CA ILE A 42 2.21 -10.57 -5.75
C ILE A 42 3.24 -11.33 -4.90
N GLY A 43 2.98 -12.59 -4.59
CA GLY A 43 3.86 -13.43 -3.79
C GLY A 43 5.21 -13.69 -4.47
N SER A 44 5.27 -13.87 -5.79
CA SER A 44 6.54 -14.01 -6.51
C SER A 44 7.30 -12.69 -6.56
N LEU A 45 6.63 -11.59 -6.87
CA LEU A 45 7.22 -10.24 -6.88
C LEU A 45 7.81 -9.89 -5.52
N LEU A 46 7.12 -10.26 -4.44
CA LEU A 46 7.62 -10.06 -3.08
C LEU A 46 8.88 -10.88 -2.80
N LYS A 47 9.01 -12.10 -3.33
CA LYS A 47 10.24 -12.91 -3.19
C LYS A 47 11.43 -12.23 -3.83
N ASP A 48 11.24 -11.68 -5.01
CA ASP A 48 12.30 -10.96 -5.71
C ASP A 48 12.70 -9.70 -4.94
N LEU A 49 11.73 -8.90 -4.48
CA LEU A 49 11.99 -7.71 -3.66
C LEU A 49 12.70 -8.04 -2.34
N VAL A 50 12.28 -9.11 -1.66
CA VAL A 50 12.92 -9.57 -0.42
C VAL A 50 14.32 -10.12 -0.69
N ALA A 51 14.56 -10.78 -1.84
CA ALA A 51 15.89 -11.22 -2.23
C ALA A 51 16.83 -10.01 -2.43
N PHE A 52 16.37 -8.95 -3.11
CA PHE A 52 17.13 -7.70 -3.23
C PHE A 52 17.37 -7.03 -1.86
N TYR A 53 16.36 -6.98 -1.00
CA TYR A 53 16.50 -6.46 0.36
C TYR A 53 17.55 -7.23 1.18
N ASN A 54 17.51 -8.56 1.12
CA ASN A 54 18.46 -9.44 1.80
C ASN A 54 19.89 -9.24 1.28
N GLN A 55 20.07 -9.04 -0.03
CA GLN A 55 21.39 -8.76 -0.60
C GLN A 55 21.96 -7.43 -0.09
N ASN A 56 21.11 -6.41 0.07
CA ASN A 56 21.54 -5.08 0.51
C ASN A 56 21.81 -4.99 2.02
N LEU A 57 20.98 -5.62 2.85
CA LEU A 57 21.01 -5.46 4.31
C LEU A 57 21.45 -6.71 5.07
N GLN A 58 21.69 -7.82 4.37
CA GLN A 58 22.05 -9.13 4.95
C GLN A 58 21.07 -9.64 6.03
N ARG A 59 19.81 -9.18 5.96
CA ARG A 59 18.78 -9.49 6.95
C ARG A 59 17.41 -9.62 6.28
N THR A 60 16.62 -10.58 6.76
CA THR A 60 15.22 -10.74 6.38
C THR A 60 14.31 -9.75 7.11
N PRO A 61 13.35 -9.11 6.42
CA PRO A 61 12.43 -8.19 7.07
C PRO A 61 11.59 -8.93 8.12
N SER A 62 11.41 -8.31 9.29
CA SER A 62 10.59 -8.89 10.37
C SER A 62 9.12 -8.42 10.28
N ARG A 63 8.86 -7.36 9.54
CA ARG A 63 7.54 -6.76 9.33
C ARG A 63 7.41 -6.28 7.88
N ILE A 64 6.22 -6.42 7.33
CA ILE A 64 5.86 -5.97 5.98
C ILE A 64 4.62 -5.09 6.11
N LEU A 65 4.77 -3.82 5.71
CA LEU A 65 3.66 -2.89 5.52
C LEU A 65 3.33 -2.86 4.03
N TYR A 66 2.16 -3.36 3.67
CA TYR A 66 1.71 -3.44 2.29
C TYR A 66 0.66 -2.36 2.03
N TYR A 67 1.08 -1.31 1.32
CA TYR A 67 0.20 -0.24 0.86
C TYR A 67 -0.37 -0.60 -0.52
N ARG A 68 -1.70 -0.75 -0.59
CA ARG A 68 -2.42 -1.05 -1.83
C ARG A 68 -3.22 0.16 -2.27
N ASN A 69 -2.95 0.69 -3.47
CA ASN A 69 -3.81 1.71 -4.06
C ASN A 69 -5.10 1.02 -4.51
N GLY A 70 -6.25 1.35 -3.93
CA GLY A 70 -7.54 0.75 -4.27
C GLY A 70 -8.59 1.82 -4.49
N GLU A 71 -9.59 1.53 -5.31
CA GLU A 71 -10.66 2.49 -5.62
C GLU A 71 -12.03 2.06 -5.10
N ASN A 72 -12.23 0.78 -4.75
CA ASN A 72 -13.55 0.24 -4.39
C ASN A 72 -13.54 -0.73 -3.19
N ASP A 73 -14.46 -0.48 -2.24
CA ASP A 73 -14.75 -1.33 -1.08
C ASP A 73 -15.15 -2.77 -1.48
N THR A 74 -15.81 -2.93 -2.63
CA THR A 74 -16.35 -4.22 -3.11
C THR A 74 -15.28 -5.27 -3.38
N GLN A 75 -14.02 -4.87 -3.55
CA GLN A 75 -12.91 -5.77 -3.86
C GLN A 75 -12.09 -6.17 -2.64
N PHE A 76 -12.36 -5.61 -1.45
CA PHE A 76 -11.54 -5.86 -0.26
C PHE A 76 -11.46 -7.35 0.11
N GLN A 77 -12.59 -8.06 0.04
CA GLN A 77 -12.61 -9.48 0.32
C GLN A 77 -11.73 -10.26 -0.66
N THR A 78 -11.84 -9.94 -1.96
CA THR A 78 -11.01 -10.55 -3.00
C THR A 78 -9.53 -10.26 -2.75
N VAL A 79 -9.16 -9.02 -2.41
CA VAL A 79 -7.77 -8.64 -2.08
C VAL A 79 -7.22 -9.43 -0.89
N ILE A 80 -8.03 -9.66 0.15
CA ILE A 80 -7.64 -10.48 1.31
C ILE A 80 -7.40 -11.93 0.89
N GLU A 81 -8.33 -12.53 0.14
CA GLU A 81 -8.29 -13.93 -0.26
C GLU A 81 -7.22 -14.25 -1.30
N THR A 82 -6.84 -13.26 -2.11
CA THR A 82 -5.88 -13.41 -3.21
C THR A 82 -4.51 -12.83 -2.86
N GLU A 83 -4.41 -11.50 -2.82
CA GLU A 83 -3.14 -10.77 -2.64
C GLU A 83 -2.55 -11.02 -1.24
N VAL A 84 -3.33 -10.76 -0.17
CA VAL A 84 -2.83 -10.92 1.21
C VAL A 84 -2.50 -12.39 1.50
N ALA A 85 -3.35 -13.33 1.06
CA ALA A 85 -3.06 -14.75 1.18
C ALA A 85 -1.79 -15.16 0.41
N SER A 86 -1.56 -14.60 -0.79
CA SER A 86 -0.35 -14.84 -1.60
C SER A 86 0.90 -14.30 -0.91
N VAL A 87 0.84 -13.07 -0.36
CA VAL A 87 1.90 -12.47 0.45
C VAL A 87 2.22 -13.35 1.66
N LEU A 88 1.21 -13.79 2.42
CA LEU A 88 1.41 -14.66 3.59
C LEU A 88 2.02 -16.01 3.20
N LYS A 89 1.61 -16.60 2.07
CA LYS A 89 2.22 -17.83 1.52
C LYS A 89 3.68 -17.61 1.14
N ALA A 90 4.00 -16.50 0.48
CA ALA A 90 5.39 -16.13 0.17
C ALA A 90 6.21 -15.93 1.46
N CYS A 91 5.61 -15.30 2.48
CA CYS A 91 6.24 -15.10 3.78
C CYS A 91 6.61 -16.41 4.48
N LYS A 92 5.77 -17.44 4.38
CA LYS A 92 6.08 -18.78 4.90
C LYS A 92 7.26 -19.45 4.19
N SER A 93 7.53 -19.08 2.93
CA SER A 93 8.69 -19.59 2.20
C SER A 93 10.00 -18.87 2.57
N PHE A 94 9.93 -17.67 3.15
CA PHE A 94 11.12 -17.00 3.69
C PHE A 94 11.45 -17.61 5.06
N ASN A 95 12.61 -18.25 5.15
CA ASN A 95 13.32 -18.70 6.36
C ASN A 95 12.44 -19.05 7.59
N ILE A 96 12.36 -20.34 7.94
CA ILE A 96 11.46 -20.92 8.96
C ILE A 96 11.50 -20.21 10.32
N ARG A 97 12.62 -19.59 10.71
CA ARG A 97 12.78 -18.96 12.03
C ARG A 97 12.06 -17.64 12.20
N CYS A 98 11.84 -16.87 11.13
CA CYS A 98 11.32 -15.51 11.23
C CYS A 98 10.24 -15.30 10.17
N GLN A 99 9.00 -15.65 10.51
CA GLN A 99 7.86 -15.28 9.65
C GLN A 99 7.55 -13.79 9.84
N PRO A 100 7.66 -12.97 8.78
CA PRO A 100 7.34 -11.56 8.88
C PRO A 100 5.85 -11.37 9.16
N LYS A 101 5.55 -10.40 10.02
CA LYS A 101 4.17 -9.96 10.23
C LYS A 101 3.75 -9.04 9.11
N VAL A 102 2.62 -9.34 8.49
CA VAL A 102 2.11 -8.61 7.33
C VAL A 102 0.93 -7.75 7.77
N ASN A 103 0.97 -6.47 7.42
CA ASN A 103 -0.15 -5.56 7.61
C ASN A 103 -0.53 -4.95 6.26
N CYS A 104 -1.79 -5.12 5.84
CA CYS A 104 -2.27 -4.64 4.56
C CYS A 104 -3.17 -3.42 4.76
N ILE A 105 -2.79 -2.31 4.14
CA ILE A 105 -3.46 -1.03 4.22
C ILE A 105 -3.87 -0.64 2.80
N VAL A 106 -5.17 -0.54 2.55
CA VAL A 106 -5.69 0.02 1.31
C VAL A 106 -5.76 1.52 1.44
N VAL A 107 -5.25 2.21 0.42
CA VAL A 107 -5.28 3.65 0.29
C VAL A 107 -6.24 3.99 -0.85
N GLU A 108 -7.33 4.65 -0.53
CA GLU A 108 -8.28 5.17 -1.50
C GLU A 108 -8.16 6.68 -1.60
N LYS A 109 -7.97 7.19 -2.82
CA LYS A 109 -7.98 8.63 -3.10
C LYS A 109 -9.42 9.07 -3.34
N ARG A 110 -10.06 9.73 -2.37
CA ARG A 110 -11.43 10.26 -2.57
C ARG A 110 -11.40 11.71 -3.01
N ARG A 111 -12.01 11.98 -4.17
CA ARG A 111 -12.13 13.34 -4.75
C ARG A 111 -13.28 14.18 -4.16
N HIS A 112 -14.15 13.62 -3.31
CA HIS A 112 -15.40 14.26 -2.90
C HIS A 112 -15.76 14.11 -1.40
N ILE A 113 -14.79 14.22 -0.50
CA ILE A 113 -15.09 14.34 0.94
C ILE A 113 -14.77 15.77 1.37
N ARG A 114 -15.80 16.55 1.70
CA ARG A 114 -15.66 17.86 2.38
C ARG A 114 -15.85 17.65 3.87
N PHE A 115 -14.87 18.06 4.67
CA PHE A 115 -15.02 18.05 6.13
C PHE A 115 -15.66 19.33 6.64
N PHE A 116 -16.54 19.15 7.62
CA PHE A 116 -16.84 20.14 8.65
C PHE A 116 -16.19 19.64 9.93
N SER A 117 -15.38 20.48 10.59
CA SER A 117 -14.70 20.09 11.85
C SER A 117 -15.72 19.75 12.93
N ARG A 118 -15.55 18.62 13.60
CA ARG A 118 -16.19 18.36 14.89
C ARG A 118 -15.14 17.76 15.82
N ASP A 119 -14.68 18.59 16.75
CA ASP A 119 -13.87 18.17 17.87
C ASP A 119 -14.69 17.17 18.70
N THR A 120 -14.26 15.90 18.77
CA THR A 120 -14.46 15.00 19.93
C THR A 120 -13.93 13.58 19.66
N ASP A 121 -13.03 13.17 20.57
CA ASP A 121 -12.95 11.88 21.28
C ASP A 121 -12.31 10.64 20.64
N ASP A 122 -11.04 10.41 21.01
CA ASP A 122 -10.51 9.24 21.73
C ASP A 122 -11.30 7.91 21.59
N GLY A 123 -11.15 7.23 20.45
CA GLY A 123 -11.73 5.90 20.20
C GLY A 123 -10.74 4.75 20.35
N ASN A 124 -10.75 4.08 21.50
CA ASN A 124 -10.08 2.78 21.71
C ASN A 124 -10.70 1.71 20.77
N LEU A 125 -9.89 1.05 19.93
CA LEU A 125 -10.39 0.13 18.88
C LEU A 125 -10.33 -1.35 19.31
N LEU A 126 -11.47 -2.03 19.17
CA LEU A 126 -11.63 -3.47 19.37
C LEU A 126 -10.99 -4.26 18.22
N LYS A 127 -10.34 -5.38 18.55
CA LYS A 127 -9.79 -6.36 17.60
C LYS A 127 -10.91 -6.93 16.72
N GLY A 128 -10.82 -6.70 15.40
CA GLY A 128 -11.70 -7.32 14.40
C GLY A 128 -12.50 -6.34 13.56
N THR A 129 -12.51 -5.05 13.90
CA THR A 129 -13.19 -4.02 13.11
C THR A 129 -12.26 -3.49 12.02
N LEU A 130 -12.73 -3.45 10.77
CA LEU A 130 -12.09 -2.69 9.70
C LEU A 130 -11.82 -1.27 10.24
N THR A 131 -10.54 -0.96 10.45
CA THR A 131 -10.15 0.34 11.01
C THR A 131 -9.98 1.29 9.85
N GLU A 132 -10.92 2.23 9.73
CA GLU A 132 -10.90 3.27 8.72
C GLU A 132 -10.46 4.58 9.33
N PHE A 133 -9.54 5.27 8.67
CA PHE A 133 -9.19 6.63 9.03
C PHE A 133 -8.85 7.45 7.80
N TYR A 134 -8.96 8.75 7.98
CA TYR A 134 -8.85 9.75 6.93
C TYR A 134 -7.59 10.57 7.21
N HIS A 135 -6.67 10.67 6.24
CA HIS A 135 -5.45 11.44 6.39
C HIS A 135 -5.25 12.38 5.20
N CYS A 136 -5.03 13.67 5.50
CA CYS A 136 -4.64 14.68 4.53
C CYS A 136 -3.17 15.01 4.74
N SER A 137 -2.33 14.71 3.74
CA SER A 137 -0.90 15.01 3.80
C SER A 137 -0.57 16.43 3.35
N ALA A 138 -1.44 17.11 2.59
CA ALA A 138 -1.14 18.41 2.01
C ALA A 138 -1.42 19.59 2.95
N ASN A 139 -0.48 20.55 3.02
CA ASN A 139 -0.74 21.93 3.45
C ASN A 139 -1.63 22.60 2.39
N ALA A 140 -2.93 22.41 2.48
CA ALA A 140 -3.86 23.00 1.52
C ALA A 140 -4.00 24.50 1.77
N GLN A 141 -3.27 25.31 1.00
CA GLN A 141 -3.66 26.71 0.78
C GLN A 141 -4.93 26.71 -0.08
N MET A 142 -6.04 27.13 0.55
CA MET A 142 -7.37 27.46 -0.02
C MET A 142 -7.84 26.62 -1.22
N GLY A 143 -8.75 25.69 -0.93
CA GLY A 143 -9.65 25.09 -1.91
C GLY A 143 -9.23 23.69 -2.35
N ASP A 144 -9.80 22.69 -1.69
CA ASP A 144 -9.77 21.27 -2.08
C ASP A 144 -8.52 20.47 -1.63
N SER A 145 -8.36 20.31 -0.31
CA SER A 145 -7.49 19.26 0.25
C SER A 145 -8.05 17.88 -0.11
N ARG A 146 -7.43 17.21 -1.07
CA ARG A 146 -7.73 15.82 -1.42
C ARG A 146 -7.35 14.92 -0.25
N LEU A 147 -8.33 14.20 0.28
CA LEU A 147 -8.13 13.37 1.46
C LEU A 147 -8.10 11.89 1.07
N ASN A 148 -7.11 11.18 1.61
CA ASN A 148 -6.95 9.76 1.38
C ASN A 148 -7.63 8.99 2.51
N ARG A 149 -8.46 8.01 2.16
CA ARG A 149 -9.04 7.05 3.10
C ARG A 149 -8.10 5.86 3.20
N TYR A 150 -7.70 5.52 4.42
CA TYR A 150 -6.86 4.37 4.71
C TYR A 150 -7.73 3.33 5.42
N VAL A 151 -7.77 2.11 4.87
CA VAL A 151 -8.51 0.98 5.41
C VAL A 151 -7.53 -0.13 5.75
N LEU A 152 -7.47 -0.52 7.01
CA LEU A 152 -6.66 -1.66 7.44
C LEU A 152 -7.39 -2.97 7.19
N LEU A 153 -6.95 -3.75 6.20
CA LEU A 153 -7.54 -5.04 5.84
C LEU A 153 -6.96 -6.21 6.66
N SER A 154 -5.67 -6.14 6.98
CA SER A 154 -4.99 -7.19 7.75
C SER A 154 -4.02 -6.56 8.73
N ASN A 155 -4.07 -7.03 9.99
CA ASN A 155 -3.28 -6.50 11.10
C ASN A 155 -2.49 -7.62 11.79
N GLY A 156 -1.33 -7.98 11.25
CA GLY A 156 -0.43 -8.98 11.84
C GLY A 156 0.32 -8.51 13.09
N ASP A 157 0.55 -7.20 13.23
CA ASP A 157 1.27 -6.62 14.39
C ASP A 157 0.36 -6.19 15.54
N GLY A 158 -0.94 -6.01 15.30
CA GLY A 158 -1.88 -5.49 16.28
C GLY A 158 -1.76 -3.98 16.47
N PHE A 159 -1.47 -3.23 15.41
CA PHE A 159 -1.38 -1.77 15.48
C PHE A 159 -2.71 -1.13 15.92
N THR A 160 -2.59 -0.04 16.68
CA THR A 160 -3.68 0.89 16.97
C THR A 160 -3.84 1.93 15.86
N ALA A 161 -5.00 2.58 15.75
CA ALA A 161 -5.22 3.63 14.76
C ALA A 161 -4.19 4.76 14.87
N ASN A 162 -3.88 5.22 16.09
CA ASN A 162 -2.92 6.30 16.31
C ASN A 162 -1.51 5.93 15.81
N GLN A 163 -1.08 4.69 16.06
CA GLN A 163 0.21 4.19 15.56
C GLN A 163 0.24 4.11 14.03
N LEU A 164 -0.85 3.66 13.40
CA LEU A 164 -0.93 3.63 11.93
C LEU A 164 -0.92 5.03 11.33
N GLN A 165 -1.64 5.98 11.93
CA GLN A 165 -1.64 7.37 11.50
C GLN A 165 -0.24 7.97 11.57
N GLU A 166 0.50 7.73 12.65
CA GLU A 166 1.87 8.21 12.80
C GLU A 166 2.81 7.60 11.76
N ILE A 167 2.75 6.28 11.55
CA ILE A 167 3.55 5.58 10.54
C ILE A 167 3.25 6.12 9.14
N ILE A 168 1.98 6.32 8.80
CA ILE A 168 1.58 6.85 7.51
C ILE A 168 2.08 8.27 7.33
N TYR A 169 1.91 9.13 8.33
CA TYR A 169 2.42 10.49 8.30
C TYR A 169 3.92 10.52 8.03
N VAL A 170 4.71 9.73 8.76
CA VAL A 170 6.16 9.62 8.56
C VAL A 170 6.50 9.08 7.17
N SER A 171 5.76 8.08 6.68
CA SER A 171 5.98 7.51 5.35
C SER A 171 5.67 8.50 4.21
N CYS A 172 4.79 9.48 4.46
CA CYS A 172 4.48 10.54 3.52
C CYS A 172 5.48 11.71 3.58
N LEU A 173 6.27 11.87 4.64
CA LEU A 173 7.24 12.97 4.79
C LEU A 173 8.25 13.07 3.62
N PRO A 174 8.85 11.97 3.12
CA PRO A 174 9.73 12.02 1.94
C PRO A 174 9.03 12.58 0.70
N CYS A 175 7.73 12.29 0.53
CA CYS A 175 6.92 12.85 -0.55
C CYS A 175 6.51 14.30 -0.29
N LEU A 176 6.36 14.72 0.97
CA LEU A 176 5.98 16.10 1.35
C LEU A 176 7.12 17.11 1.19
N LEU A 177 8.37 16.65 1.28
CA LEU A 177 9.55 17.44 0.93
C LEU A 177 9.62 17.73 -0.58
N CYS A 178 8.77 17.08 -1.39
CA CYS A 178 8.59 17.36 -2.80
C CYS A 178 7.23 18.07 -3.03
N PRO A 179 7.20 19.37 -3.37
CA PRO A 179 5.95 20.15 -3.50
C PRO A 179 5.01 19.67 -4.63
N LEU A 180 5.40 18.65 -5.41
CA LEU A 180 4.65 18.08 -6.52
C LEU A 180 4.06 16.69 -6.22
N CYS A 181 4.48 16.01 -5.14
CA CYS A 181 4.30 14.56 -5.01
C CYS A 181 3.01 14.14 -4.28
N CYS A 182 2.49 14.97 -3.36
CA CYS A 182 1.31 14.60 -2.55
C CYS A 182 -0.05 14.85 -3.23
N SER A 183 -0.05 15.42 -4.44
CA SER A 183 -1.18 15.33 -5.35
C SER A 183 -0.63 15.02 -6.72
N GLU A 184 -0.67 13.76 -7.15
CA GLU A 184 -0.47 13.43 -8.55
C GLU A 184 -1.38 14.36 -9.37
N ARG A 185 -0.76 15.34 -10.03
CA ARG A 185 -1.39 16.11 -11.07
C ARG A 185 -1.62 15.13 -12.20
N SER A 186 -2.78 14.47 -12.21
CA SER A 186 -3.37 14.00 -13.46
C SER A 186 -3.80 15.24 -14.26
N GLY A 187 -2.80 16.00 -14.72
CA GLY A 187 -2.93 17.05 -15.71
C GLY A 187 -2.45 16.45 -17.02
N VAL A 188 -3.36 15.77 -17.71
CA VAL A 188 -3.20 15.53 -19.14
C VAL A 188 -3.87 16.74 -19.82
N PRO A 189 -3.14 17.62 -20.52
CA PRO A 189 -3.76 18.41 -21.58
C PRO A 189 -4.08 17.52 -22.79
#